data_AF-A0A316P9R3-F1
#
_entry.id   AF-A0A316P9R3-F1
#
_cell.length_a   1.000
_cell.length_b   1.000
_cell.length_c   1.000
_cell.angle_alpha   90.00
_cell.angle_beta   90.00
_cell.angle_gamma   90.00
#
_symmetry.space_group_name_H-M   'P 1'
#
loop_
_entity.id
_entity.type
_entity.pdbx_description
1 polymer ?
#
loop_
_entity_poly.entity_id
_entity_poly.type
_entity_poly.pdbx_seq_one_letter_code
_entity_poly.pdbx_strand_id
1 'polypeptide(L)' 'MIELTKSSAARMDCLSSMIHLRRKNILNIENYLKQHGENLSPERVVQIEKDLADMRLGLHNMETDYRSIAGAPYTDKRNS' A
#
# COMPACT_ATOMS: atom_id res chain seq x y z
N MET A 1 18.23 2.08 -27.07
CA MET A 1 17.24 2.95 -26.39
C MET A 1 15.88 2.27 -26.11
N ILE A 2 15.50 1.20 -26.83
CA ILE A 2 14.20 0.50 -26.66
C ILE A 2 14.15 -0.45 -25.43
N GLU A 3 15.28 -0.98 -24.96
CA GLU A 3 15.30 -1.87 -23.78
C GLU A 3 15.11 -1.13 -22.45
N LEU A 4 15.63 0.11 -22.36
CA LEU A 4 15.51 0.94 -21.16
C LEU A 4 14.04 1.30 -20.86
N THR A 5 13.25 1.57 -21.91
CA THR A 5 11.83 1.94 -21.80
C THR A 5 10.92 0.76 -21.44
N LYS A 6 11.22 -0.45 -21.93
CA LYS A 6 10.51 -1.68 -21.50
C LYS A 6 10.80 -2.02 -20.04
N SER A 7 12.06 -1.87 -19.63
CA SER A 7 12.50 -2.12 -18.26
C SER A 7 11.88 -1.12 -17.26
N SER A 8 11.72 0.15 -17.65
CA SER A 8 11.03 1.15 -16.81
C SER A 8 9.53 0.90 -16.68
N ALA A 9 8.85 0.48 -17.75
CA ALA A 9 7.42 0.15 -17.71
C ALA A 9 7.14 -1.04 -16.78
N ALA A 10 7.92 -2.12 -16.88
CA ALA A 10 7.76 -3.29 -16.01
C ALA A 10 8.01 -2.96 -14.52
N ARG A 11 8.98 -2.08 -14.22
CA ARG A 11 9.21 -1.59 -12.84
C ARG A 11 8.02 -0.78 -12.33
N MET A 12 7.41 0.05 -13.18
CA MET A 12 6.23 0.82 -12.82
C MET A 12 5.00 -0.06 -12.57
N ASP A 13 4.80 -1.10 -13.38
CA ASP A 13 3.71 -2.06 -13.18
C ASP A 13 3.88 -2.85 -11.88
N CYS A 14 5.12 -3.22 -11.54
CA CYS A 14 5.45 -3.87 -10.28
C CYS A 14 5.16 -2.95 -9.08
N LEU A 15 5.65 -1.71 -9.09
CA LEU A 15 5.41 -0.74 -8.02
C LEU A 15 3.91 -0.43 -7.85
N SER A 16 3.20 -0.22 -8.95
CA SER A 16 1.74 -0.05 -8.98
C SER A 16 1.01 -1.24 -8.35
N SER A 17 1.44 -2.47 -8.66
CA SER A 17 0.86 -3.69 -8.09
C SER A 17 1.12 -3.80 -6.59
N MET A 18 2.33 -3.47 -6.14
CA MET A 18 2.69 -3.45 -4.73
C MET A 18 1.87 -2.42 -3.95
N ILE A 19 1.73 -1.20 -4.45
CA ILE A 19 0.92 -0.13 -3.82
C ILE A 19 -0.53 -0.59 -3.62
N HIS A 20 -1.14 -1.17 -4.66
CA HIS A 20 -2.52 -1.67 -4.57
C HIS A 20 -2.68 -2.80 -3.56
N LEU A 21 -1.79 -3.78 -3.56
CA LEU A 21 -1.81 -4.87 -2.57
C LEU A 21 -1.65 -4.33 -1.15
N ARG A 22 -0.76 -3.36 -0.93
CA ARG A 22 -0.55 -2.74 0.39
C ARG A 22 -1.78 -1.97 0.86
N ARG A 23 -2.41 -1.17 0.00
CA ARG A 23 -3.69 -0.49 0.30
C ARG A 23 -4.77 -1.49 0.70
N LYS A 24 -4.95 -2.55 -0.07
CA LYS A 24 -5.94 -3.59 0.21
C LYS A 24 -5.69 -4.29 1.54
N ASN A 25 -4.43 -4.60 1.85
CA ASN A 25 -4.07 -5.24 3.12
C ASN A 25 -4.31 -4.32 4.32
N ILE A 26 -3.94 -3.04 4.23
CA ILE A 26 -4.21 -2.05 5.27
C ILE A 26 -5.72 -1.97 5.52
N LEU A 27 -6.52 -1.81 4.46
CA LEU A 27 -7.98 -1.75 4.58
C LEU A 27 -8.57 -3.02 5.22
N ASN A 28 -8.07 -4.20 4.86
CA ASN A 28 -8.52 -5.45 5.46
C ASN A 28 -8.23 -5.52 6.96
N ILE A 29 -7.05 -5.08 7.40
CA ILE A 29 -6.66 -5.07 8.81
C ILE A 29 -7.47 -4.02 9.59
N GLU A 30 -7.68 -2.83 9.00
CA GLU A 30 -8.55 -1.79 9.58
C GLU A 30 -9.99 -2.30 9.76
N ASN A 31 -10.53 -2.97 8.75
CA ASN A 31 -11.86 -3.59 8.84
C ASN A 31 -11.91 -4.69 9.90
N TYR A 32 -10.86 -5.53 9.99
CA TYR A 32 -10.76 -6.56 11.01
C TYR A 32 -10.78 -5.95 12.43
N LEU A 33 -10.00 -4.90 12.69
CA LEU A 33 -10.02 -4.20 13.98
C LEU A 33 -11.39 -3.57 14.26
N LYS A 34 -12.02 -2.97 13.26
CA LYS A 34 -13.36 -2.39 13.42
C LYS A 34 -14.43 -3.43 13.76
N GLN A 35 -14.35 -4.62 13.17
CA GLN A 35 -15.35 -5.69 13.35
C GLN A 35 -15.10 -6.57 14.58
N HIS A 36 -13.84 -6.75 14.97
CA HIS A 36 -13.45 -7.74 15.97
C HIS A 36 -12.57 -7.18 17.09
N GLY A 37 -12.25 -5.88 17.08
CA GLY A 37 -11.34 -5.26 18.04
C GLY A 37 -11.79 -5.42 19.49
N GLU A 38 -13.10 -5.41 19.75
CA GLU A 38 -13.67 -5.64 21.09
C GLU A 38 -13.41 -7.07 21.63
N ASN A 39 -13.16 -8.04 20.74
CA ASN A 39 -12.86 -9.42 21.11
C ASN A 39 -11.36 -9.68 21.31
N LEU A 40 -10.51 -8.66 21.12
CA LEU A 40 -9.07 -8.76 21.26
C LEU A 40 -8.63 -8.20 22.62
N SER A 41 -7.51 -8.70 23.13
CA SER A 41 -6.88 -8.06 24.29
C SER A 41 -6.37 -6.67 23.91
N PRO A 42 -6.33 -5.70 24.85
CA PRO A 42 -5.80 -4.37 24.60
C PRO A 42 -4.38 -4.38 24.02
N GLU A 43 -3.52 -5.27 24.50
CA GLU A 43 -2.13 -5.41 24.02
C GLU A 43 -2.11 -5.86 22.56
N ARG A 44 -3.03 -6.74 22.17
CA ARG A 44 -3.14 -7.20 20.80
C ARG A 44 -3.62 -6.09 19.87
N VAL A 45 -4.58 -5.27 20.31
CA VAL A 45 -5.05 -4.09 19.56
C VAL A 45 -3.89 -3.12 19.33
N VAL A 46 -3.16 -2.77 20.40
CA VAL A 46 -2.01 -1.84 20.32
C VAL A 46 -0.93 -2.37 19.36
N GLN A 47 -0.64 -3.68 19.39
CA GLN A 47 0.34 -4.26 18.46
C GLN A 47 -0.12 -4.13 17.02
N ILE A 48 -1.39 -4.44 16.72
CA ILE A 48 -1.92 -4.33 15.35
C ILE A 48 -1.96 -2.87 14.89
N GLU A 49 -2.32 -1.93 15.76
CA GLU A 49 -2.30 -0.49 15.44
C GLU A 49 -0.89 0.02 15.13
N LYS A 50 0.12 -0.46 15.87
CA LYS A 50 1.53 -0.17 15.58
C LYS A 50 1.95 -0.75 14.23
N ASP A 51 1.64 -2.02 13.96
CA ASP A 51 1.95 -2.66 12.68
C ASP A 51 1.26 -1.92 11.52
N LEU A 52 0.01 -1.46 11.72
CA LEU A 52 -0.72 -0.63 10.75
C LEU A 52 -0.03 0.71 10.49
N ALA A 53 0.48 1.38 11.52
CA ALA A 53 1.22 2.63 11.36
C ALA A 53 2.48 2.43 10.50
N ASP A 54 3.24 1.36 10.76
CA ASP A 54 4.41 1.00 9.98
C ASP A 54 4.05 0.67 8.52
N MET A 55 2.96 -0.06 8.30
CA MET A 55 2.46 -0.36 6.95
C MET A 55 2.02 0.90 6.19
N ARG A 56 1.32 1.83 6.86
CA ARG A 56 0.89 3.12 6.27
C ARG A 56 2.09 3.98 5.88
N LEU A 57 3.14 4.01 6.72
CA LEU A 57 4.39 4.68 6.39
C LEU A 57 5.07 4.04 5.17
N GLY A 58 5.16 2.71 5.14
CA GLY A 58 5.71 1.98 3.99
C GLY A 58 4.93 2.24 2.70
N LEU A 59 3.60 2.27 2.77
CA LEU A 59 2.75 2.63 1.63
C LEU A 59 3.00 4.07 1.16
N HIS A 60 3.08 5.03 2.08
CA HIS A 60 3.33 6.43 1.75
C HIS A 60 4.65 6.62 1.00
N ASN A 61 5.71 5.91 1.41
CA ASN A 61 6.99 5.93 0.72
C ASN A 61 6.86 5.38 -0.71
N MET A 62 6.19 4.24 -0.89
CA MET A 62 5.95 3.66 -2.22
C MET A 62 5.15 4.60 -3.13
N GLU A 63 4.13 5.27 -2.61
CA GLU A 63 3.34 6.25 -3.37
C GLU A 63 4.14 7.49 -3.76
N THR A 64 5.07 7.91 -2.89
CA THR A 64 6.01 8.99 -3.16
C THR A 64 7.01 8.61 -4.25
N ASP A 65 7.56 7.39 -4.21
CA ASP A 65 8.42 6.84 -5.26
C ASP A 65 7.66 6.77 -6.58
N TYR A 66 6.42 6.25 -6.56
CA TYR A 66 5.58 6.18 -7.75
C TYR A 66 5.36 7.55 -8.35
N ARG A 67 5.01 8.56 -7.53
CA ARG A 67 4.81 9.93 -8.00
C ARG A 67 6.08 10.52 -8.62
N SER A 68 7.23 10.23 -8.03
CA SER A 68 8.52 10.71 -8.53
C SER A 68 8.88 10.12 -9.90
N ILE A 69 8.47 8.87 -10.18
CA ILE A 69 8.73 8.22 -11.47
C ILE A 69 7.63 8.53 -12.51
N ALA A 70 6.35 8.50 -12.10
CA ALA A 70 5.20 8.69 -12.98
C ALA A 70 4.91 10.17 -13.30
N GLY A 71 5.42 11.10 -12.50
CA GLY A 71 5.06 12.52 -12.56
C GLY A 71 3.65 12.84 -12.06
N ALA A 72 2.91 11.85 -11.54
CA ALA A 72 1.54 12.00 -11.06
C ALA A 72 1.26 11.09 -9.86
N PRO A 73 0.34 11.45 -8.96
CA PRO A 73 -0.06 10.58 -7.85
C PRO A 73 -0.58 9.22 -8.34
N TYR A 74 -0.38 8.20 -7.51
CA TYR A 74 -0.97 6.89 -7.78
C TYR A 74 -2.51 7.01 -7.75
N THR A 75 -3.14 6.68 -8.87
CA THR A 75 -4.59 6.56 -9.03
C THR A 75 -4.92 5.10 -9.28
N ASP A 76 -5.88 4.55 -8.52
CA ASP A 76 -6.27 3.17 -8.72
C ASP A 76 -7.16 3.06 -9.95
N LYS A 77 -6.55 2.76 -11.10
CA LYS A 77 -7.27 2.57 -12.36
C LYS A 77 -8.03 1.23 -12.43
N ARG A 78 -7.90 0.35 -11.43
CA ARG A 78 -8.51 -0.99 -11.43
C ARG A 78 -9.95 -1.04 -10.94
N ASN A 79 -10.49 0.09 -10.48
CA ASN A 79 -11.89 0.25 -10.06
C ASN A 79 -12.65 1.29 -10.91
N SER A 80 -12.15 1.62 -12.12
CA SER A 80 -12.87 2.48 -13.08
C SER A 80 -13.65 1.67 -14.10
#